data_AF-A0A936XVW5-F1
#
_entry.id   AF-A0A936XVW5-F1
#
_cell.length_a   1.000
_cell.length_b   1.000
_cell.length_c   1.000
_cell.angle_alpha   90.00
_cell.angle_beta   90.00
_cell.angle_gamma   90.00
#
_symmetry.space_group_name_H-M   'P 1'
#
loop_
_entity.id
_entity.type
_entity.pdbx_description
1 polymer ?
#
loop_
_entity_poly.entity_id
_entity_poly.type
_entity_poly.pdbx_seq_one_letter_code
_entity_poly.pdbx_strand_id
1 'polypeptide(L)'
;MKIGFLLLTGLFNLSSAAAQSLRYSISQPYAGLSAYSREQIDALSFTGNQAALAQTEHAGIGVFGERRFMLKETSVYTLGAAFPTRLGNFGVQLNYAGFKNFNENKIGLAYARKLGKMIDVGVQFNYYSYRVPAYGNASSINFEIGAMMHLTNKLNAGIHVYNPVGGNINKDKAEKLASSYKLGFGYDASDKFLSGQK
;
A
#
# COMPACT_ATOMS: atom_id res chain seq x y z
N MET A 1 -7.13 16.78 32.33
CA MET A 1 -6.45 15.47 32.42
C MET A 1 -7.48 14.33 32.60
N LYS A 2 -8.40 14.13 31.64
CA LYS A 2 -9.41 13.04 31.70
C LYS A 2 -9.80 12.42 30.33
N ILE A 3 -9.24 12.92 29.22
CA ILE A 3 -9.54 12.42 27.85
C ILE A 3 -8.53 11.37 27.38
N GLY A 4 -7.31 11.35 27.94
CA GLY A 4 -6.26 10.38 27.55
C GLY A 4 -6.51 8.94 27.99
N PHE A 5 -7.31 8.72 29.03
CA PHE A 5 -7.53 7.37 29.59
C PHE A 5 -8.62 6.57 28.84
N LEU A 6 -9.53 7.27 28.14
CA LEU A 6 -10.62 6.64 27.38
C LEU A 6 -10.20 6.15 25.99
N LEU A 7 -9.13 6.71 25.40
CA LEU A 7 -8.54 6.21 24.16
C LEU A 7 -7.72 4.93 24.37
N LEU A 8 -7.21 4.71 25.59
CA LEU A 8 -6.36 3.56 25.90
C LEU A 8 -7.17 2.28 26.19
N THR A 9 -8.43 2.42 26.66
CA THR A 9 -9.31 1.27 26.96
C THR A 9 -10.11 0.78 25.75
N GLY A 10 -10.26 1.60 24.70
CA GLY A 10 -10.90 1.19 23.43
C GLY A 10 -10.03 0.27 22.56
N LEU A 11 -8.71 0.31 22.72
CA LEU A 11 -7.76 -0.48 21.93
C LEU A 11 -7.68 -1.96 22.33
N PHE A 12 -8.21 -2.34 23.48
CA PHE A 12 -8.11 -3.72 24.01
C PHE A 12 -9.27 -4.66 23.62
N ASN A 13 -10.24 -4.20 22.81
CA ASN A 13 -11.42 -4.99 22.43
C ASN A 13 -11.48 -5.40 20.94
N LEU A 14 -10.34 -5.45 20.22
CA LEU A 14 -10.27 -6.01 18.86
C LEU A 14 -9.90 -7.51 18.87
N SER A 15 -10.71 -8.34 19.52
CA SER A 15 -10.46 -9.79 19.61
C SER A 15 -10.93 -10.59 18.37
N SER A 16 -11.32 -9.91 17.29
CA SER A 16 -11.93 -10.58 16.11
C SER A 16 -11.46 -10.00 14.77
N ALA A 17 -10.25 -9.43 14.70
CA ALA A 17 -9.68 -9.08 13.41
C ALA A 17 -9.07 -10.34 12.78
N ALA A 18 -9.72 -10.88 11.75
CA ALA A 18 -9.15 -11.94 10.93
C ALA A 18 -7.90 -11.39 10.22
N ALA A 19 -6.73 -11.60 10.81
CA ALA A 19 -5.47 -11.21 10.22
C ALA A 19 -5.21 -12.07 8.98
N GLN A 20 -5.24 -11.46 7.80
CA GLN A 20 -4.89 -12.14 6.56
C GLN A 20 -3.45 -11.79 6.20
N SER A 21 -2.62 -12.82 6.06
CA SER A 21 -1.27 -12.69 5.50
C SER A 21 -1.39 -12.37 4.00
N LEU A 22 -1.25 -11.10 3.65
CA LEU A 22 -0.88 -10.71 2.30
C LEU A 22 0.64 -10.71 2.19
N ARG A 23 1.17 -11.29 1.12
CA ARG A 23 2.61 -11.30 0.83
C ARG A 23 3.07 -9.87 0.50
N TYR A 24 3.49 -9.14 1.52
CA TYR A 24 4.20 -7.87 1.35
C TYR A 24 5.70 -8.13 1.25
N SER A 25 6.43 -7.23 0.58
CA SER A 25 7.90 -7.17 0.64
C SER A 25 8.33 -7.03 2.10
N ILE A 26 9.16 -7.97 2.55
CA ILE A 26 9.61 -8.04 3.96
C ILE A 26 10.53 -6.83 4.26
N SER A 27 11.25 -6.34 3.24
CA SER A 27 12.22 -5.25 3.34
C SER A 27 11.74 -3.92 2.73
N GLN A 28 10.42 -3.70 2.55
CA GLN A 28 9.86 -2.36 2.27
C GLN A 28 9.11 -1.70 3.46
N PRO A 29 9.57 -1.80 4.73
CA PRO A 29 8.88 -1.11 5.82
C PRO A 29 8.89 0.41 5.63
N TYR A 30 9.95 0.98 5.02
CA TYR A 30 10.04 2.40 4.72
C TYR A 30 8.92 2.90 3.79
N ALA A 31 8.57 2.16 2.73
CA ALA A 31 7.46 2.52 1.85
C ALA A 31 6.10 2.49 2.57
N GLY A 32 5.98 1.65 3.61
CA GLY A 32 4.80 1.63 4.47
C GLY A 32 4.78 2.75 5.52
N LEU A 33 5.94 3.17 6.01
CA LEU A 33 6.07 4.24 7.00
C LEU A 33 5.89 5.62 6.35
N SER A 34 6.59 5.87 5.24
CA SER A 34 6.46 7.10 4.44
C SER A 34 5.05 7.31 3.89
N ALA A 35 4.29 6.23 3.69
CA ALA A 35 2.89 6.28 3.27
C ALA A 35 1.96 7.00 4.28
N TYR A 36 2.41 7.29 5.50
CA TYR A 36 1.67 8.05 6.51
C TYR A 36 2.45 9.31 6.97
N SER A 37 3.41 9.77 6.18
CA SER A 37 4.15 11.02 6.39
C SER A 37 3.68 12.07 5.39
N ARG A 38 3.88 13.35 5.70
CA ARG A 38 3.77 14.46 4.72
C ARG A 38 5.11 14.89 4.17
N GLU A 39 6.17 14.74 4.97
CA GLU A 39 7.50 15.28 4.68
C GLU A 39 8.40 14.24 3.99
N GLN A 40 8.20 12.96 4.26
CA GLN A 40 9.07 11.88 3.80
C GLN A 40 8.43 11.04 2.68
N ILE A 41 7.73 11.69 1.75
CA ILE A 41 7.04 11.02 0.65
C ILE A 41 7.96 10.88 -0.55
N ASP A 42 7.97 9.69 -1.13
CA ASP A 42 8.70 9.38 -2.35
C ASP A 42 7.80 8.67 -3.39
N ALA A 43 8.40 8.28 -4.52
CA ALA A 43 7.71 7.58 -5.59
C ALA A 43 7.24 6.16 -5.22
N LEU A 44 7.64 5.61 -4.06
CA LEU A 44 7.22 4.30 -3.55
C LEU A 44 6.22 4.40 -2.39
N SER A 45 6.07 5.55 -1.72
CA SER A 45 5.15 5.73 -0.59
C SER A 45 3.72 5.35 -0.95
N PHE A 46 3.27 5.66 -2.18
CA PHE A 46 1.92 5.32 -2.62
C PHE A 46 1.65 3.81 -2.71
N THR A 47 2.69 2.99 -2.79
CA THR A 47 2.56 1.53 -2.76
C THR A 47 2.17 0.98 -1.39
N GLY A 48 2.38 1.78 -0.33
CA GLY A 48 1.91 1.49 1.02
C GLY A 48 0.47 1.96 1.26
N ASN A 49 0.15 3.18 0.82
CA ASN A 49 -1.18 3.80 0.87
C ASN A 49 -1.35 4.75 -0.32
N GLN A 50 -2.34 4.51 -1.18
CA GLN A 50 -2.56 5.30 -2.39
C GLN A 50 -2.78 6.79 -2.11
N ALA A 51 -3.32 7.15 -0.93
CA ALA A 51 -3.50 8.55 -0.55
C ALA A 51 -2.18 9.33 -0.47
N ALA A 52 -1.05 8.67 -0.16
CA ALA A 52 0.26 9.33 -0.09
C ALA A 52 0.68 9.96 -1.42
N LEU A 53 0.20 9.42 -2.55
CA LEU A 53 0.46 9.99 -3.87
C LEU A 53 -0.07 11.42 -4.00
N ALA A 54 -1.12 11.80 -3.26
CA ALA A 54 -1.70 13.15 -3.31
C ALA A 54 -0.72 14.25 -2.85
N GLN A 55 0.27 13.89 -2.06
CA GLN A 55 1.27 14.80 -1.50
C GLN A 55 2.58 14.79 -2.29
N THR A 56 2.73 13.96 -3.32
CA THR A 56 3.90 13.99 -4.21
C THR A 56 3.97 15.33 -4.97
N GLU A 57 5.05 16.08 -4.81
CA GLU A 57 5.20 17.40 -5.44
C GLU A 57 6.03 17.34 -6.75
N HIS A 58 6.90 16.34 -6.88
CA HIS A 58 7.80 16.18 -8.02
C HIS A 58 7.61 14.83 -8.68
N ALA A 59 7.73 14.80 -10.01
CA ALA A 59 7.73 13.54 -10.75
C ALA A 59 8.95 12.71 -10.34
N GLY A 60 8.75 11.41 -10.12
CA GLY A 60 9.80 10.55 -9.62
C GLY A 60 9.57 9.08 -9.93
N ILE A 61 10.65 8.33 -9.96
CA ILE A 61 10.63 6.87 -10.13
C ILE A 61 11.43 6.27 -8.97
N GLY A 62 10.87 5.25 -8.34
CA GLY A 62 11.52 4.44 -7.33
C GLY A 62 11.54 2.98 -7.76
N VAL A 63 12.65 2.31 -7.50
CA VAL A 63 12.82 0.88 -7.77
C VAL A 63 13.31 0.22 -6.49
N PHE A 64 12.72 -0.93 -6.18
CA PHE A 64 13.08 -1.76 -5.05
C PHE A 64 13.23 -3.20 -5.51
N GLY A 65 14.19 -3.91 -4.93
CA GLY A 65 14.42 -5.32 -5.19
C GLY A 65 14.96 -6.01 -3.94
N GLU A 66 14.40 -7.18 -3.62
CA GLU A 66 14.88 -8.03 -2.53
C GLU A 66 14.99 -9.48 -2.99
N ARG A 67 15.93 -10.22 -2.40
CA ARG A 67 15.99 -11.69 -2.45
C ARG A 67 15.77 -12.23 -1.06
N ARG A 68 14.62 -12.83 -0.81
CA ARG A 68 14.29 -13.32 0.53
C ARG A 68 15.14 -14.54 0.85
N PHE A 69 15.80 -14.51 2.01
CA PHE A 69 16.72 -15.58 2.42
C PHE A 69 17.88 -15.80 1.45
N MET A 70 18.24 -14.78 0.65
CA MET A 70 19.26 -14.84 -0.41
C MET A 70 18.97 -15.86 -1.53
N LEU A 71 17.74 -16.39 -1.60
CA LEU A 71 17.31 -17.31 -2.65
C LEU A 71 16.82 -16.53 -3.88
N LYS A 72 17.17 -17.00 -5.07
CA LYS A 72 16.75 -16.36 -6.32
C LYS A 72 15.26 -16.62 -6.58
N GLU A 73 14.77 -17.74 -6.10
CA GLU A 73 13.42 -18.27 -6.28
C GLU A 73 12.34 -17.40 -5.59
N THR A 74 12.76 -16.63 -4.59
CA THR A 74 11.92 -15.79 -3.74
C THR A 74 12.18 -14.30 -3.96
N SER A 75 12.71 -13.95 -5.14
CA SER A 75 12.98 -12.55 -5.50
C SER A 75 11.69 -11.76 -5.63
N VAL A 76 11.70 -10.52 -5.13
CA VAL A 76 10.60 -9.55 -5.29
C VAL A 76 11.17 -8.25 -5.81
N TYR A 77 10.52 -7.68 -6.81
CA TYR A 77 10.86 -6.38 -7.39
C TYR A 77 9.62 -5.50 -7.45
N THR A 78 9.80 -4.23 -7.11
CA THR A 78 8.77 -3.21 -7.16
C THR A 78 9.32 -2.00 -7.91
N LEU A 79 8.54 -1.48 -8.85
CA LEU A 79 8.77 -0.20 -9.49
C LEU A 79 7.56 0.67 -9.22
N GLY A 80 7.79 1.89 -8.73
CA GLY A 80 6.78 2.92 -8.59
C GLY A 80 7.20 4.15 -9.38
N ALA A 81 6.29 4.71 -10.17
CA ALA A 81 6.47 5.99 -10.81
C ALA A 81 5.33 6.91 -10.39
N ALA A 82 5.64 8.15 -10.02
CA ALA A 82 4.67 9.15 -9.58
C ALA A 82 4.78 10.40 -10.46
N PHE A 83 3.62 10.93 -10.87
CA PHE A 83 3.49 12.04 -11.80
C PHE A 83 2.51 13.06 -11.22
N PRO A 84 2.99 14.18 -10.67
CA PRO A 84 2.12 15.21 -10.14
C PRO A 84 1.45 16.00 -11.28
N THR A 85 0.16 16.30 -11.12
CA THR A 85 -0.58 17.15 -12.06
C THR A 85 -1.49 18.13 -11.34
N ARG A 86 -1.97 19.17 -12.04
CA ARG A 86 -2.85 20.20 -11.45
C ARG A 86 -4.18 19.65 -10.92
N LEU A 87 -4.68 18.57 -11.50
CA LEU A 87 -5.96 17.98 -11.13
C LEU A 87 -5.83 16.86 -10.09
N GLY A 88 -4.62 16.51 -9.69
CA GLY A 88 -4.29 15.35 -8.86
C GLY A 88 -3.11 14.59 -9.44
N ASN A 89 -2.61 13.61 -8.70
CA ASN A 89 -1.36 12.94 -9.01
C ASN A 89 -1.65 11.53 -9.53
N PHE A 90 -0.92 11.13 -10.57
CA PHE A 90 -1.01 9.79 -11.15
C PHE A 90 0.19 8.95 -10.75
N GLY A 91 -0.03 7.65 -10.61
CA GLY A 91 1.01 6.70 -10.24
C GLY A 91 0.93 5.44 -11.07
N VAL A 92 2.08 4.84 -11.36
CA VAL A 92 2.19 3.53 -12.00
C VAL A 92 2.98 2.62 -11.07
N GLN A 93 2.44 1.45 -10.75
CA GLN A 93 3.08 0.46 -9.91
C GLN A 93 3.27 -0.84 -10.70
N LEU A 94 4.50 -1.37 -10.72
CA LEU A 94 4.79 -2.71 -11.23
C LEU A 94 5.38 -3.53 -10.09
N ASN A 95 4.86 -4.74 -9.88
CA ASN A 95 5.43 -5.70 -8.94
C ASN A 95 5.65 -7.02 -9.65
N TYR A 96 6.78 -7.65 -9.35
CA TYR A 96 7.12 -9.00 -9.74
C TYR A 96 7.55 -9.78 -8.50
N ALA A 97 7.05 -10.99 -8.34
CA ALA A 97 7.53 -11.92 -7.32
C ALA A 97 7.70 -13.32 -7.89
N GLY A 98 8.83 -13.98 -7.61
CA GLY A 98 9.07 -15.39 -7.95
C GLY A 98 10.22 -15.63 -8.93
N PHE A 99 10.07 -16.68 -9.75
CA PHE A 99 11.09 -17.25 -10.62
C PHE A 99 10.49 -17.93 -11.88
N LYS A 100 11.31 -18.70 -12.59
CA LYS A 100 10.95 -19.34 -13.88
C LYS A 100 9.72 -20.24 -13.78
N ASN A 101 9.59 -21.03 -12.71
CA ASN A 101 8.51 -22.01 -12.57
C ASN A 101 7.33 -21.52 -11.72
N PHE A 102 7.41 -20.29 -11.21
CA PHE A 102 6.31 -19.64 -10.50
C PHE A 102 6.56 -18.14 -10.50
N ASN A 103 5.66 -17.33 -11.07
CA ASN A 103 5.73 -15.90 -10.87
C ASN A 103 4.36 -15.27 -10.71
N GLU A 104 4.34 -14.18 -9.95
CA GLU A 104 3.20 -13.29 -9.73
C GLU A 104 3.58 -11.89 -10.24
N ASN A 105 2.66 -11.26 -10.96
CA ASN A 105 2.83 -9.92 -11.50
C ASN A 105 1.63 -9.06 -11.11
N LYS A 106 1.88 -7.83 -10.66
CA LYS A 106 0.86 -6.81 -10.42
C LYS A 106 1.21 -5.55 -11.20
N ILE A 107 0.30 -5.11 -12.06
CA ILE A 107 0.37 -3.82 -12.75
C ILE A 107 -0.73 -2.94 -12.19
N GLY A 108 -0.37 -1.77 -11.67
CA GLY A 108 -1.25 -0.85 -10.99
C GLY A 108 -1.22 0.54 -11.60
N LEU A 109 -2.39 1.14 -11.76
CA LEU A 109 -2.57 2.55 -12.11
C LEU A 109 -3.28 3.25 -10.95
N ALA A 110 -2.59 4.19 -10.32
CA ALA A 110 -3.05 4.93 -9.17
C ALA A 110 -3.38 6.37 -9.53
N TYR A 111 -4.37 6.94 -8.84
CA TYR A 111 -4.67 8.35 -8.85
C TYR A 111 -5.01 8.81 -7.44
N ALA A 112 -4.47 9.96 -7.04
CA ALA A 112 -4.73 10.53 -5.73
C ALA A 112 -4.84 12.04 -5.79
N ARG A 113 -5.61 12.61 -4.86
CA ARG A 113 -5.80 14.05 -4.76
C ARG A 113 -6.05 14.48 -3.32
N LYS A 114 -5.65 15.72 -3.03
CA LYS A 114 -6.01 16.40 -1.79
C LYS A 114 -7.49 16.78 -1.83
N LEU A 115 -8.21 16.53 -0.74
CA LEU A 115 -9.58 16.96 -0.47
C LEU A 115 -9.57 17.98 0.67
N GLY A 116 -9.46 19.26 0.30
CA GLY A 116 -9.26 20.33 1.26
C GLY A 116 -7.85 20.31 1.85
N LYS A 117 -7.72 20.70 3.12
CA LYS A 117 -6.42 20.82 3.82
C LYS A 117 -6.09 19.62 4.71
N MET A 118 -7.09 18.80 5.03
CA MET A 118 -6.98 17.80 6.09
C MET A 118 -7.05 16.37 5.57
N ILE A 119 -7.57 16.14 4.36
CA ILE A 119 -7.83 14.79 3.86
C ILE A 119 -7.16 14.62 2.50
N ASP A 120 -6.49 13.49 2.32
CA ASP A 120 -6.06 12.98 1.03
C ASP A 120 -6.77 11.68 0.72
N VAL A 121 -7.08 11.47 -0.55
CA VAL A 121 -7.68 10.22 -1.02
C VAL A 121 -6.93 9.72 -2.23
N GLY A 122 -6.83 8.40 -2.34
CA GLY A 122 -6.22 7.73 -3.47
C GLY A 122 -6.99 6.46 -3.83
N VAL A 123 -6.99 6.14 -5.11
CA VAL A 123 -7.52 4.90 -5.65
C VAL A 123 -6.51 4.30 -6.60
N GLN A 124 -6.50 2.98 -6.71
CA GLN A 124 -5.64 2.28 -7.65
C GLN A 124 -6.38 1.10 -8.25
N PHE A 125 -6.25 0.98 -9.56
CA PHE A 125 -6.71 -0.17 -10.33
C PHE A 125 -5.54 -1.11 -10.57
N ASN A 126 -5.73 -2.40 -10.32
CA ASN A 126 -4.68 -3.40 -10.53
C ASN A 126 -5.13 -4.52 -11.45
N TYR A 127 -4.21 -4.93 -12.32
CA TYR A 127 -4.22 -6.21 -12.99
C TYR A 127 -3.21 -7.13 -12.32
N TYR A 128 -3.70 -8.18 -11.67
CA TYR A 128 -2.90 -9.21 -11.02
C TYR A 128 -2.89 -10.48 -11.87
N SER A 129 -1.75 -11.13 -12.01
CA SER A 129 -1.64 -12.42 -12.68
C SER A 129 -0.61 -13.31 -11.99
N TYR A 130 -0.87 -14.61 -11.99
CA TYR A 130 0.12 -15.60 -11.61
C TYR A 130 0.29 -16.63 -12.72
N ARG A 131 1.49 -17.20 -12.79
CA ARG A 131 1.86 -18.23 -13.76
C ARG A 131 2.62 -19.35 -13.08
N VAL A 132 2.10 -20.56 -13.24
CA VAL A 132 2.76 -21.81 -12.85
C VAL A 132 2.79 -22.72 -14.08
N PRO A 133 3.93 -22.87 -14.78
CA PRO A 133 3.97 -23.58 -16.06
C PRO A 133 3.38 -25.00 -16.03
N ALA A 134 3.47 -25.70 -14.89
CA ALA A 134 2.93 -27.05 -14.72
C ALA A 134 1.43 -27.10 -14.35
N TYR A 135 0.82 -26.00 -13.90
CA TYR A 135 -0.55 -25.97 -13.37
C TYR A 135 -1.48 -24.97 -14.08
N GLY A 136 -0.93 -24.01 -14.83
CA GLY A 136 -1.68 -23.01 -15.58
C GLY A 136 -1.36 -21.57 -15.20
N ASN A 137 -2.12 -20.65 -15.78
CA ASN A 137 -2.06 -19.21 -15.51
C ASN A 137 -3.45 -18.68 -15.19
N ALA A 138 -3.51 -17.72 -14.29
CA ALA A 138 -4.75 -17.02 -13.98
C ALA A 138 -4.48 -15.53 -13.78
N SER A 139 -5.52 -14.74 -14.01
CA SER A 139 -5.45 -13.28 -13.86
C SER A 139 -6.73 -12.75 -13.26
N SER A 140 -6.61 -11.71 -12.46
CA SER A 140 -7.73 -11.06 -11.77
C SER A 140 -7.52 -9.55 -11.75
N ILE A 141 -8.63 -8.83 -11.74
CA ILE A 141 -8.67 -7.38 -11.60
C ILE A 141 -9.04 -7.07 -10.16
N ASN A 142 -8.36 -6.11 -9.55
CA ASN A 142 -8.71 -5.63 -8.21
C ASN A 142 -8.50 -4.12 -8.07
N PHE A 143 -8.96 -3.61 -6.94
CA PHE A 143 -8.94 -2.19 -6.62
C PHE A 143 -8.35 -1.97 -5.24
N GLU A 144 -7.58 -0.90 -5.08
CA GLU A 144 -7.08 -0.44 -3.78
C GLU A 144 -7.61 0.98 -3.54
N ILE A 145 -7.96 1.27 -2.29
CA ILE A 145 -8.45 2.58 -1.86
C ILE A 145 -7.65 3.00 -0.64
N GLY A 146 -7.13 4.22 -0.69
CA GLY A 146 -6.39 4.85 0.38
C GLY A 146 -7.05 6.14 0.82
N ALA A 147 -7.07 6.40 2.12
CA ALA A 147 -7.36 7.72 2.67
C ALA A 147 -6.35 8.07 3.75
N MET A 148 -6.00 9.35 3.83
CA MET A 148 -5.14 9.91 4.85
C MET A 148 -5.76 11.16 5.43
N MET A 149 -5.71 11.30 6.74
CA MET A 149 -6.19 12.44 7.49
C MET A 149 -5.04 13.07 8.27
N HIS A 150 -4.82 14.35 8.05
CA HIS A 150 -3.82 15.16 8.74
C HIS A 150 -4.47 15.76 9.99
N LEU A 151 -4.31 15.06 11.12
CA LEU A 151 -4.86 15.47 12.41
C LEU A 151 -4.18 16.75 12.93
N THR A 152 -2.88 16.88 12.67
CA THR A 152 -2.10 18.09 12.95
C THR A 152 -1.06 18.29 11.83
N ASN A 153 -0.22 19.32 11.93
CA ASN A 153 0.90 19.50 11.00
C ASN A 153 1.95 18.37 11.08
N LYS A 154 1.96 17.59 12.16
CA LYS A 154 2.94 16.51 12.38
C LYS A 154 2.33 15.13 12.46
N LEU A 155 1.05 15.02 12.81
CA LEU A 155 0.36 13.75 13.06
C LEU A 155 -0.61 13.45 11.92
N ASN A 156 -0.39 12.32 11.27
CA ASN A 156 -1.22 11.81 10.19
C ASN A 156 -1.77 10.43 10.59
N ALA A 157 -3.01 10.15 10.21
CA ALA A 157 -3.62 8.83 10.33
C ALA A 157 -4.18 8.44 8.97
N GLY A 158 -4.23 7.16 8.65
CA GLY A 158 -4.78 6.74 7.36
C GLY A 158 -5.29 5.31 7.37
N ILE A 159 -6.12 5.04 6.38
CA ILE A 159 -6.68 3.74 6.10
C ILE A 159 -6.30 3.33 4.68
N HIS A 160 -5.97 2.06 4.50
CA HIS A 160 -5.81 1.45 3.19
C HIS A 160 -6.65 0.19 3.13
N VAL A 161 -7.51 0.11 2.12
CA VAL A 161 -8.32 -1.04 1.77
C VAL A 161 -7.82 -1.66 0.47
N TYR A 162 -7.40 -2.92 0.54
CA TYR A 162 -7.02 -3.73 -0.62
C TYR A 162 -8.17 -4.64 -1.01
N ASN A 163 -8.56 -4.59 -2.29
CA ASN A 163 -9.59 -5.41 -2.92
C ASN A 163 -10.95 -5.42 -2.17
N PRO A 164 -11.61 -4.26 -1.99
CA PRO A 164 -12.86 -4.16 -1.23
C PRO A 164 -14.01 -4.96 -1.84
N VAL A 165 -14.00 -5.15 -3.16
CA VAL A 165 -15.04 -5.89 -3.91
C VAL A 165 -14.91 -7.41 -3.77
N GLY A 166 -13.77 -7.90 -3.25
CA GLY A 166 -13.44 -9.31 -3.34
C GLY A 166 -13.31 -9.79 -4.79
N GLY A 167 -13.18 -11.09 -4.99
CA GLY A 167 -13.11 -11.68 -6.33
C GLY A 167 -12.47 -13.05 -6.29
N ASN A 168 -12.66 -13.84 -7.34
CA ASN A 168 -11.95 -15.11 -7.50
C ASN A 168 -10.82 -14.93 -8.50
N ILE A 169 -9.68 -15.57 -8.24
CA ILE A 169 -8.56 -15.57 -9.17
C ILE A 169 -8.83 -16.55 -10.32
N ASN A 170 -9.61 -17.61 -10.06
CA ASN A 170 -9.87 -18.70 -11.01
C ASN A 170 -11.35 -18.86 -11.37
N LYS A 171 -11.63 -19.37 -12.59
CA LYS A 171 -12.99 -19.61 -13.10
C LYS A 171 -13.77 -20.63 -12.26
N ASP A 172 -13.06 -21.56 -11.62
CA ASP A 172 -13.63 -22.62 -10.78
C ASP A 172 -13.97 -22.16 -9.34
N LYS A 173 -13.87 -20.85 -9.05
CA LYS A 173 -14.26 -20.20 -7.79
C LYS A 173 -13.57 -20.72 -6.51
N ALA A 174 -12.54 -21.56 -6.62
CA ALA A 174 -11.86 -22.16 -5.47
C ALA A 174 -10.95 -21.16 -4.73
N GLU A 175 -10.28 -20.25 -5.44
CA GLU A 175 -9.35 -19.29 -4.85
C GLU A 175 -9.92 -17.88 -4.83
N LYS A 176 -10.19 -17.38 -3.62
CA LYS A 176 -10.61 -16.00 -3.37
C LYS A 176 -9.39 -15.08 -3.27
N LEU A 177 -9.46 -13.94 -3.97
CA LEU A 177 -8.51 -12.86 -3.79
C LEU A 177 -8.79 -12.19 -2.43
N ALA A 178 -7.76 -12.13 -1.57
CA ALA A 178 -7.86 -11.57 -0.24
C ALA A 178 -8.38 -10.12 -0.27
N SER A 179 -9.26 -9.79 0.67
CA SER A 179 -9.65 -8.41 0.99
C SER A 179 -8.99 -8.04 2.31
N SER A 180 -8.28 -6.93 2.35
CA SER A 180 -7.55 -6.53 3.56
C SER A 180 -7.73 -5.05 3.88
N TYR A 181 -7.69 -4.74 5.16
CA TYR A 181 -7.86 -3.40 5.70
C TYR A 181 -6.67 -3.12 6.60
N LYS A 182 -6.06 -1.95 6.43
CA LYS A 182 -4.93 -1.47 7.21
C LYS A 182 -5.24 -0.10 7.79
N LEU A 183 -4.82 0.10 9.02
CA LEU A 183 -4.90 1.37 9.72
C LEU A 183 -3.50 1.73 10.15
N GLY A 184 -3.04 2.91 9.76
CA GLY A 184 -1.71 3.39 10.12
C GLY A 184 -1.73 4.83 10.59
N PHE A 185 -0.68 5.20 11.29
CA PHE A 185 -0.42 6.56 11.71
C PHE A 185 1.06 6.89 11.58
N GLY A 186 1.36 8.14 11.27
CA GLY A 186 2.71 8.67 11.15
C GLY A 186 2.84 10.00 11.89
N TYR A 187 3.99 10.19 12.50
CA TYR A 187 4.39 11.36 13.26
C TYR A 187 5.70 11.93 12.70
N ASP A 188 5.58 13.04 11.97
CA ASP A 188 6.67 13.84 11.43
C ASP A 188 7.25 14.73 12.55
N ALA A 189 8.14 14.18 13.38
CA ALA A 189 8.67 14.95 14.52
C ALA A 189 9.52 16.14 14.04
N SER A 190 10.27 15.93 12.96
CA SER A 190 11.05 16.93 12.21
C SER A 190 11.16 16.53 10.74
N ASP A 191 11.68 17.43 9.91
CA ASP A 191 11.94 17.21 8.47
C ASP A 191 12.85 15.99 8.20
N LYS A 192 13.53 15.46 9.23
CA LYS A 192 14.46 14.33 9.13
C LYS A 192 14.06 13.11 9.95
N PHE A 193 13.01 13.21 10.78
CA PHE A 193 12.62 12.12 11.67
C PHE A 193 11.12 11.86 11.63
N LEU A 194 10.79 10.65 11.19
CA LEU A 194 9.45 10.09 11.14
C LEU A 194 9.35 8.88 12.07
N SER A 195 8.27 8.81 12.84
CA SER A 195 7.89 7.65 13.64
C SER A 195 6.45 7.26 13.32
N GLY A 196 6.12 5.98 13.30
CA GLY A 196 4.77 5.54 12.93
C GLY A 196 4.62 4.03 12.86
N GLN A 197 3.38 3.57 12.73
CA GLN A 197 3.02 2.17 12.54
C GLN A 197 1.84 2.01 11.57
N LYS A 198 1.68 0.82 11.00
CA LYS A 198 0.66 0.46 9.99
C LYS A 198 0.09 -0.92 10.23
#